data_AF-A0A1U7CUP9-F1
#
_entry.id   AF-A0A1U7CUP9-F1
#
_cell.length_a   1.000
_cell.length_b   1.000
_cell.length_c   1.000
_cell.angle_alpha   90.00
_cell.angle_beta   90.00
_cell.angle_gamma   90.00
#
_symmetry.space_group_name_H-M   'P 1'
#
loop_
_entity.id
_entity.type
_entity.pdbx_description
1 polymer ?
#
loop_
_entity_poly.entity_id
_entity_poly.type
_entity_poly.pdbx_seq_one_letter_code
_entity_poly.pdbx_strand_id
1 'polypeptide(L)'
;MGDSPTGLGSDPDNDPVLADAKWLFRDAPPPETTPPRRPVVASGSEESFDLADTPPPAPAPASVPTPRERAAEPADEAPAPRRPKPSRQTESASAVDQVWSRGAEWGPTLAVLGLWAAFVVFLLFLTLSGEFYTLTLLVLAMGLVVGLVLCYPIVITLERPVRMTPEQAARDFYGALSHHRPHYRRMWLLLSNAGRTSSRFASFEGFQKYWVERIKQLRQGKAGSSAPLTFLVAEFKSEKSGGKTAIDAEWKVKVFVRGQRDQGPIWSLPVESHFSKGPDGMWYLDNGTLAERSPSL
;
A
#
# COMPACT_ATOMS: atom_id res chain seq x y z
N MET A 1 -22.39 16.04 -59.43
CA MET A 1 -20.98 16.43 -59.66
C MET A 1 -20.53 17.10 -58.38
N GLY A 2 -19.68 16.55 -57.52
CA GLY A 2 -18.91 15.33 -57.49
C GLY A 2 -18.20 15.26 -56.13
N ASP A 3 -18.04 14.03 -55.64
CA ASP A 3 -16.98 13.48 -54.78
C ASP A 3 -16.64 14.10 -53.39
N SER A 4 -16.93 13.31 -52.35
CA SER A 4 -16.07 13.13 -51.16
C SER A 4 -14.90 12.17 -51.54
N PRO A 5 -13.70 12.12 -50.90
CA PRO A 5 -13.54 11.88 -49.45
C PRO A 5 -12.21 12.31 -48.73
N THR A 6 -12.15 11.99 -47.42
CA THR A 6 -11.00 11.66 -46.52
C THR A 6 -10.04 12.72 -45.95
N GLY A 7 -9.82 12.67 -44.62
CA GLY A 7 -8.54 13.07 -43.99
C GLY A 7 -8.57 13.36 -42.47
N LEU A 8 -8.01 12.44 -41.67
CA LEU A 8 -7.80 12.43 -40.20
C LEU A 8 -7.16 13.68 -39.56
N GLY A 9 -7.41 13.86 -38.24
CA GLY A 9 -6.51 14.54 -37.28
C GLY A 9 -7.20 14.95 -35.96
N SER A 10 -7.52 14.01 -35.07
CA SER A 10 -6.91 13.85 -33.73
C SER A 10 -6.88 15.10 -32.83
N ASP A 11 -7.81 15.13 -31.86
CA ASP A 11 -7.75 15.88 -30.60
C ASP A 11 -6.53 15.45 -29.76
N PRO A 12 -5.79 16.39 -29.15
CA PRO A 12 -5.07 16.13 -27.92
C PRO A 12 -5.42 17.14 -26.81
N ASP A 13 -5.28 16.65 -25.58
CA ASP A 13 -5.27 17.41 -24.32
C ASP A 13 -6.61 17.72 -23.65
N ASN A 14 -7.37 16.66 -23.42
CA ASN A 14 -8.08 16.48 -22.14
C ASN A 14 -7.10 15.87 -21.12
N ASP A 15 -6.25 16.71 -20.53
CA ASP A 15 -5.39 16.32 -19.41
C ASP A 15 -6.20 16.36 -18.09
N PRO A 16 -6.29 15.25 -17.33
CA PRO A 16 -6.96 15.26 -16.04
C PRO A 16 -6.16 16.08 -15.03
N VAL A 17 -6.88 16.96 -14.34
CA VAL A 17 -6.43 17.82 -13.23
C VAL A 17 -5.61 17.03 -12.22
N LEU A 18 -4.29 17.02 -12.43
CA LEU A 18 -3.29 16.77 -11.41
C LEU A 18 -3.44 17.90 -10.39
N ALA A 19 -4.00 17.57 -9.23
CA ALA A 19 -3.96 18.39 -8.02
C ALA A 19 -2.50 18.48 -7.54
N ASP A 20 -1.73 19.27 -8.29
CA ASP A 20 -0.32 19.55 -8.08
C ASP A 20 -0.23 20.68 -7.05
N ALA A 21 0.57 20.51 -6.01
CA ALA A 21 0.74 21.44 -4.89
C ALA A 21 1.53 22.72 -5.30
N LYS A 22 1.35 23.19 -6.54
CA LYS A 22 1.98 24.36 -7.14
C LYS A 22 1.63 25.68 -6.44
N TRP A 23 0.61 25.70 -5.60
CA TRP A 23 0.23 26.90 -4.84
C TRP A 23 1.09 27.12 -3.58
N LEU A 24 1.84 26.11 -3.11
CA LEU A 24 2.59 26.18 -1.84
C LEU A 24 3.96 26.89 -1.95
N PHE A 25 4.42 27.19 -3.16
CA PHE A 25 5.78 27.72 -3.40
C PHE A 25 5.84 28.95 -4.31
N ARG A 26 4.73 29.69 -4.46
CA ARG A 26 4.77 31.00 -5.13
C ARG A 26 5.21 32.05 -4.12
N ASP A 27 6.53 32.21 -4.01
CA ASP A 27 7.21 33.49 -3.75
C ASP A 27 8.73 33.29 -3.91
N ALA A 28 9.17 33.12 -5.16
CA ALA A 28 10.55 33.37 -5.57
C ALA A 28 10.54 33.74 -7.07
N PRO A 29 11.10 34.90 -7.47
CA PRO A 29 11.20 35.24 -8.88
C PRO A 29 12.15 34.26 -9.60
N PRO A 30 11.89 33.94 -10.88
CA PRO A 30 12.68 32.97 -11.63
C PRO A 30 14.11 33.47 -11.84
N PRO A 31 15.15 32.64 -11.64
CA PRO A 31 16.51 33.00 -12.01
C PRO A 31 16.64 33.12 -13.54
N GLU A 32 17.25 34.23 -13.95
CA GLU A 32 17.53 34.58 -15.35
C GLU A 32 18.31 33.47 -16.08
N THR A 33 17.89 33.21 -17.31
CA THR A 33 18.47 32.29 -18.27
C THR A 33 19.92 32.67 -18.59
N THR A 34 20.87 31.99 -17.95
CA THR A 34 22.28 31.99 -18.38
C THR A 34 22.56 30.70 -19.18
N PRO A 35 23.07 30.78 -20.41
CA PRO A 35 23.36 29.59 -21.22
C PRO A 35 24.57 28.79 -20.65
N PRO A 36 24.63 27.46 -20.90
CA PRO A 36 25.61 26.59 -20.26
C PRO A 36 27.03 26.86 -20.76
N ARG A 37 27.90 27.24 -19.83
CA ARG A 37 29.35 27.35 -20.03
C ARG A 37 29.93 25.93 -20.14
N ARG A 38 30.38 25.53 -21.33
CA ARG A 38 31.12 24.28 -21.55
C ARG A 38 32.41 24.29 -20.70
N PRO A 39 32.71 23.26 -19.92
CA PRO A 39 34.04 23.09 -19.35
C PRO A 39 35.01 22.65 -20.46
N VAL A 40 36.09 23.42 -20.59
CA VAL A 40 37.26 23.14 -21.41
C VAL A 40 37.95 21.89 -20.86
N VAL A 41 38.22 20.93 -21.76
CA VAL A 41 39.08 19.77 -21.49
C VAL A 41 40.51 20.27 -21.34
N ALA A 42 41.12 20.01 -20.19
CA ALA A 42 42.55 20.08 -19.99
C ALA A 42 43.05 18.70 -19.58
N SER A 43 43.97 18.19 -20.39
CA SER A 43 44.58 16.88 -20.33
C SER A 43 45.47 16.70 -19.09
N GLY A 44 45.44 15.51 -18.47
CA GLY A 44 46.49 15.07 -17.56
C GLY A 44 46.02 14.04 -16.54
N SER A 45 46.79 12.94 -16.44
CA SER A 45 46.76 11.85 -15.45
C SER A 45 45.55 10.89 -15.46
N GLU A 46 45.66 9.90 -16.33
CA GLU A 46 45.69 8.46 -16.00
C GLU A 46 45.11 8.03 -14.64
N GLU A 47 43.84 7.59 -14.63
CA GLU A 47 43.39 6.46 -13.80
C GLU A 47 42.42 5.61 -14.63
N SER A 48 43.00 4.65 -15.34
CA SER A 48 42.33 3.59 -16.08
C SER A 48 41.74 2.57 -15.08
N PHE A 49 40.42 2.58 -14.88
CA PHE A 49 39.74 1.47 -14.24
C PHE A 49 39.42 0.41 -15.30
N ASP A 50 40.29 -0.60 -15.34
CA ASP A 50 40.22 -1.76 -16.22
C ASP A 50 39.03 -2.66 -15.81
N LEU A 51 38.06 -2.82 -16.72
CA LEU A 51 36.97 -3.78 -16.60
C LEU A 51 37.52 -5.18 -16.88
N ALA A 52 37.75 -5.97 -15.83
CA ALA A 52 38.11 -7.37 -15.97
C ALA A 52 36.92 -8.21 -16.48
N ASP A 53 37.06 -8.66 -17.72
CA ASP A 53 36.71 -9.96 -18.30
C ASP A 53 35.29 -10.53 -18.08
N THR A 54 34.45 -10.24 -19.08
CA THR A 54 33.30 -11.07 -19.46
C THR A 54 33.80 -12.22 -20.35
N PRO A 55 33.59 -13.51 -20.01
CA PRO A 55 33.94 -14.60 -20.93
C PRO A 55 32.99 -14.61 -22.14
N PRO A 56 33.51 -14.88 -23.36
CA PRO A 56 32.73 -14.83 -24.59
C PRO A 56 31.69 -15.96 -24.71
N PRO A 57 30.58 -15.74 -25.43
CA PRO A 57 29.54 -16.73 -25.63
C PRO A 57 30.03 -17.89 -26.51
N ALA A 58 29.86 -19.12 -26.03
CA ALA A 58 30.13 -20.33 -26.81
C ALA A 58 29.06 -20.55 -27.90
N PRO A 59 29.45 -21.00 -29.11
CA PRO A 59 28.54 -21.19 -30.23
C PRO A 59 27.63 -22.41 -30.07
N ALA A 60 26.39 -22.27 -30.54
CA ALA A 60 25.39 -23.34 -30.64
C ALA A 60 25.78 -24.37 -31.72
N PRO A 61 25.66 -25.68 -31.46
CA PRO A 61 25.63 -26.67 -32.52
C PRO A 61 24.21 -26.88 -33.06
N ALA A 62 24.18 -27.09 -34.37
CA ALA A 62 23.01 -27.18 -35.22
C ALA A 62 22.14 -28.42 -34.98
N SER A 63 20.88 -28.23 -35.35
CA SER A 63 19.82 -29.18 -35.63
C SER A 63 20.24 -30.46 -36.36
N VAL A 64 19.74 -31.60 -35.87
CA VAL A 64 19.62 -32.86 -36.64
C VAL A 64 18.16 -33.37 -36.55
N PRO A 65 17.56 -33.88 -37.64
CA PRO A 65 16.13 -34.24 -37.69
C PRO A 65 15.82 -35.64 -37.14
N THR A 66 14.53 -35.82 -36.83
CA THR A 66 13.74 -36.99 -36.39
C THR A 66 14.09 -38.36 -36.97
N PRO A 67 13.75 -39.44 -36.24
CA PRO A 67 12.67 -40.31 -36.72
C PRO A 67 11.48 -40.50 -35.76
N ARG A 68 10.33 -40.77 -36.39
CA ARG A 68 8.98 -40.93 -35.85
C ARG A 68 8.69 -42.42 -35.70
N GLU A 69 8.32 -42.90 -34.52
CA GLU A 69 7.79 -44.26 -34.32
C GLU A 69 6.79 -44.22 -33.15
N ARG A 70 5.49 -44.09 -33.45
CA ARG A 70 4.46 -45.13 -33.61
C ARG A 70 3.93 -45.67 -32.28
N ALA A 71 2.77 -45.12 -31.92
CA ALA A 71 1.57 -45.76 -31.36
C ALA A 71 1.71 -46.96 -30.42
N ALA A 72 1.27 -46.77 -29.18
CA ALA A 72 0.48 -47.72 -28.41
C ALA A 72 -0.28 -47.01 -27.27
N GLU A 73 -1.57 -46.72 -27.48
CA GLU A 73 -2.61 -46.88 -26.45
C GLU A 73 -2.99 -48.39 -26.45
N PRO A 74 -3.51 -49.02 -25.37
CA PRO A 74 -4.57 -48.46 -24.50
C PRO A 74 -4.48 -48.84 -23.00
N ALA A 75 -5.24 -48.15 -22.14
CA ALA A 75 -6.14 -48.75 -21.14
C ALA A 75 -6.66 -47.71 -20.13
N ASP A 76 -7.99 -47.72 -19.98
CA ASP A 76 -8.83 -47.21 -18.89
C ASP A 76 -8.13 -46.54 -17.69
N GLU A 77 -8.28 -45.22 -17.57
CA GLU A 77 -8.09 -44.51 -16.31
C GLU A 77 -9.35 -43.69 -15.97
N ALA A 78 -9.86 -43.94 -14.77
CA ALA A 78 -11.10 -43.49 -14.17
C ALA A 78 -11.32 -41.95 -14.22
N PRO A 79 -12.56 -41.46 -14.09
CA PRO A 79 -12.86 -40.03 -14.21
C PRO A 79 -12.14 -39.23 -13.13
N ALA A 80 -11.14 -38.45 -13.55
CA ALA A 80 -10.44 -37.51 -12.68
C ALA A 80 -11.43 -36.53 -12.02
N PRO A 81 -11.28 -36.21 -10.72
CA PRO A 81 -12.15 -35.26 -10.05
C PRO A 81 -11.99 -33.87 -10.67
N ARG A 82 -13.12 -33.27 -11.03
CA ARG A 82 -13.22 -31.89 -11.56
C ARG A 82 -12.43 -30.94 -10.67
N ARG A 83 -11.29 -30.46 -11.19
CA ARG A 83 -10.56 -29.30 -10.67
C ARG A 83 -11.56 -28.14 -10.54
N PRO A 84 -11.66 -27.47 -9.38
CA PRO A 84 -12.54 -26.31 -9.25
C PRO A 84 -12.09 -25.26 -10.27
N LYS A 85 -13.04 -24.87 -11.12
CA LYS A 85 -12.90 -23.83 -12.13
C LYS A 85 -12.53 -22.53 -11.39
N PRO A 86 -11.40 -21.86 -11.66
CA PRO A 86 -11.17 -20.54 -11.11
C PRO A 86 -12.33 -19.67 -11.58
N SER A 87 -13.03 -19.08 -10.61
CA SER A 87 -14.10 -18.13 -10.86
C SER A 87 -13.55 -17.07 -11.80
N ARG A 88 -14.15 -16.99 -12.98
CA ARG A 88 -13.90 -15.95 -13.98
C ARG A 88 -14.37 -14.63 -13.35
N GLN A 89 -13.52 -14.02 -12.56
CA GLN A 89 -13.73 -12.70 -12.00
C GLN A 89 -13.57 -11.75 -13.17
N THR A 90 -14.72 -11.29 -13.65
CA THR A 90 -14.88 -10.45 -14.83
C THR A 90 -13.94 -9.27 -14.73
N GLU A 91 -13.06 -9.14 -15.72
CA GLU A 91 -12.41 -7.88 -16.08
C GLU A 91 -13.50 -6.81 -16.17
N SER A 92 -13.62 -5.93 -15.18
CA SER A 92 -14.62 -4.87 -15.21
C SER A 92 -14.13 -3.68 -14.40
N ALA A 93 -13.99 -2.56 -15.11
CA ALA A 93 -13.98 -1.17 -14.65
C ALA A 93 -13.38 -0.92 -13.25
N SER A 94 -12.15 -0.44 -13.22
CA SER A 94 -11.49 0.15 -12.03
C SER A 94 -11.82 -0.57 -10.73
N ALA A 95 -11.07 -1.63 -10.40
CA ALA A 95 -11.22 -2.34 -9.13
C ALA A 95 -11.04 -1.44 -7.87
N VAL A 96 -10.71 -0.16 -8.02
CA VAL A 96 -10.47 0.80 -6.95
C VAL A 96 -11.21 2.12 -7.25
N ASP A 97 -12.35 2.35 -6.62
CA ASP A 97 -13.12 3.61 -6.79
C ASP A 97 -12.51 4.76 -6.00
N GLN A 98 -11.97 4.44 -4.82
CA GLN A 98 -11.37 5.42 -3.92
C GLN A 98 -9.88 5.18 -3.79
N VAL A 99 -9.14 5.94 -4.59
CA VAL A 99 -7.69 6.07 -4.50
C VAL A 99 -7.29 6.59 -3.12
N TRP A 100 -6.13 6.14 -2.64
CA TRP A 100 -5.60 6.63 -1.37
C TRP A 100 -5.20 8.10 -1.55
N SER A 101 -5.64 8.96 -0.64
CA SER A 101 -5.22 10.35 -0.60
C SER A 101 -5.05 10.78 0.85
N ARG A 102 -4.15 11.74 1.08
CA ARG A 102 -3.97 12.36 2.41
C ARG A 102 -5.28 12.94 2.93
N GLY A 103 -6.11 13.51 2.07
CA GLY A 103 -7.42 14.03 2.44
C GLY A 103 -8.37 12.93 2.93
N ALA A 104 -8.42 11.77 2.25
CA ALA A 104 -9.28 10.65 2.65
C ALA A 104 -8.80 9.97 3.95
N GLU A 105 -7.50 10.01 4.22
CA GLU A 105 -6.88 9.48 5.44
C GLU A 105 -7.04 10.43 6.63
N TRP A 106 -6.69 11.71 6.46
CA TRP A 106 -6.63 12.70 7.54
C TRP A 106 -7.93 13.47 7.74
N GLY A 107 -8.84 13.53 6.76
CA GLY A 107 -10.05 14.34 6.80
C GLY A 107 -10.85 14.20 8.10
N PRO A 108 -11.21 12.97 8.53
CA PRO A 108 -11.89 12.77 9.81
C PRO A 108 -11.08 13.26 11.01
N THR A 109 -9.76 13.03 11.03
CA THR A 109 -8.87 13.48 12.11
C THR A 109 -8.77 15.01 12.16
N LEU A 110 -8.69 15.68 11.01
CA LEU A 110 -8.68 17.14 10.90
C LEU A 110 -10.00 17.74 11.37
N ALA A 111 -11.15 17.12 11.05
CA ALA A 111 -12.45 17.57 11.54
C ALA A 111 -12.54 17.48 13.08
N VAL A 112 -12.07 16.37 13.66
CA VAL A 112 -12.01 16.20 15.13
C VAL A 112 -11.07 17.22 15.76
N LEU A 113 -9.89 17.47 15.17
CA LEU A 113 -8.95 18.48 15.64
C LEU A 113 -9.54 19.90 15.59
N GLY A 114 -10.25 20.23 14.50
CA GLY A 114 -10.93 21.52 14.36
C GLY A 114 -12.01 21.72 15.44
N LEU A 115 -12.84 20.71 15.68
CA LEU A 115 -13.86 20.75 16.73
C LEU A 115 -13.24 20.85 18.13
N TRP A 116 -12.16 20.10 18.39
CA TRP A 116 -11.42 20.17 19.65
C TRP A 116 -10.81 21.56 19.88
N ALA A 117 -10.16 22.14 18.87
CA ALA A 117 -9.57 23.47 18.95
C ALA A 117 -10.64 24.53 19.23
N ALA A 118 -11.77 24.48 18.52
CA ALA A 118 -12.90 25.39 18.77
C ALA A 118 -13.42 25.26 20.21
N PHE A 119 -13.54 24.03 20.73
CA PHE A 119 -13.96 23.79 22.10
C PHE A 119 -12.98 24.35 23.14
N VAL A 120 -11.67 24.12 22.96
CA VAL A 120 -10.64 24.68 23.86
C VAL A 120 -10.66 26.20 23.82
N VAL A 121 -10.71 26.81 22.64
CA VAL A 121 -10.81 28.28 22.49
C VAL A 121 -12.05 28.82 23.19
N PHE A 122 -13.19 28.15 23.05
CA PHE A 122 -14.42 28.53 23.75
C PHE A 122 -14.28 28.48 25.27
N LEU A 123 -13.69 27.42 25.82
CA LEU A 123 -13.43 27.33 27.27
C LEU A 123 -12.44 28.40 27.74
N LEU A 124 -11.39 28.68 26.97
CA LEU A 124 -10.45 29.76 27.26
C LEU A 124 -11.17 31.12 27.28
N PHE A 125 -12.05 31.37 26.31
CA PHE A 125 -12.85 32.59 26.26
C PHE A 125 -13.71 32.75 27.53
N LEU A 126 -14.44 31.71 27.93
CA LEU A 126 -15.28 31.76 29.14
C LEU A 126 -14.46 31.97 30.42
N THR A 127 -13.34 31.26 30.55
CA THR A 127 -12.50 31.31 31.76
C THR A 127 -11.74 32.62 31.88
N LEU A 128 -11.25 33.18 30.77
CA LEU A 128 -10.64 34.51 30.73
C LEU A 128 -11.66 35.63 30.99
N SER A 129 -12.86 35.54 30.40
CA SER A 129 -13.92 36.54 30.63
C SER A 129 -14.40 36.56 32.08
N GLY A 130 -14.32 35.42 32.77
CA GLY A 130 -14.58 35.31 34.21
C GLY A 130 -13.36 35.54 35.10
N GLU A 131 -12.22 35.97 34.55
CA GLU A 131 -10.96 36.22 35.26
C GLU A 131 -10.40 35.01 36.04
N PHE A 132 -10.77 33.78 35.65
CA PHE A 132 -10.30 32.55 36.28
C PHE A 132 -8.93 32.13 35.71
N TYR A 133 -7.87 32.88 36.01
CA TYR A 133 -6.54 32.68 35.42
C TYR A 133 -5.94 31.28 35.69
N THR A 134 -6.09 30.75 36.90
CA THR A 134 -5.62 29.39 37.23
C THR A 134 -6.33 28.34 36.39
N LEU A 135 -7.66 28.45 36.25
CA LEU A 135 -8.45 27.53 35.44
C LEU A 135 -8.10 27.65 33.95
N THR A 136 -7.87 28.88 33.48
CA THR A 136 -7.40 29.15 32.11
C THR A 136 -6.10 28.40 31.80
N LEU A 137 -5.11 28.47 32.70
CA LEU A 137 -3.84 27.75 32.54
C LEU A 137 -4.03 26.23 32.51
N LEU A 138 -4.91 25.68 33.36
CA LEU A 138 -5.23 24.25 33.35
C LEU A 138 -5.92 23.82 32.05
N VAL A 139 -6.89 24.60 31.57
CA VAL A 139 -7.57 24.35 30.29
C VAL A 139 -6.58 24.39 29.14
N LEU A 140 -5.67 25.36 29.12
CA LEU A 140 -4.64 25.46 28.10
C LEU A 140 -3.70 24.25 28.11
N ALA A 141 -3.19 23.87 29.28
CA ALA A 141 -2.27 22.75 29.44
C ALA A 141 -2.93 21.43 29.00
N MET A 142 -4.14 21.15 29.48
CA MET A 142 -4.91 19.95 29.08
C MET A 142 -5.29 20.00 27.60
N GLY A 143 -5.69 21.16 27.10
CA GLY A 143 -5.98 21.41 25.70
C GLY A 143 -4.82 21.03 24.78
N LEU A 144 -3.60 21.41 25.16
CA LEU A 144 -2.37 21.13 24.43
C LEU A 144 -2.02 19.63 24.50
N VAL A 145 -2.08 19.01 25.68
CA VAL A 145 -1.79 17.57 25.84
C VAL A 145 -2.74 16.72 25.00
N VAL A 146 -4.05 16.97 25.09
CA VAL A 146 -5.04 16.24 24.29
C VAL A 146 -4.86 16.54 22.79
N GLY A 147 -4.59 17.80 22.42
CA GLY A 147 -4.31 18.18 21.04
C GLY A 147 -3.14 17.39 20.44
N LEU A 148 -2.04 17.25 21.19
CA LEU A 148 -0.89 16.43 20.77
C LEU A 148 -1.27 14.96 20.57
N VAL A 149 -2.09 14.39 21.46
CA VAL A 149 -2.57 13.01 21.33
C VAL A 149 -3.47 12.86 20.10
N LEU A 150 -4.31 13.84 19.78
CA LEU A 150 -5.16 13.83 18.59
C LEU A 150 -4.35 13.98 17.28
N CYS A 151 -3.20 14.65 17.32
CA CYS A 151 -2.28 14.75 16.19
C CYS A 151 -1.49 13.46 15.90
N TYR A 152 -1.43 12.53 16.85
CA TYR A 152 -0.68 11.27 16.72
C TYR A 152 -0.91 10.55 15.38
N PRO A 153 -2.16 10.36 14.89
CA PRO A 153 -2.39 9.65 13.65
C PRO A 153 -1.81 10.36 12.42
N ILE A 154 -1.75 11.68 12.41
CA ILE A 154 -1.18 12.48 11.32
C ILE A 154 0.34 12.31 11.30
N VAL A 155 0.99 12.44 12.47
CA VAL A 155 2.45 12.40 12.60
C VAL A 155 3.04 11.07 12.09
N ILE A 156 2.41 9.95 12.43
CA ILE A 156 2.88 8.62 12.03
C ILE A 156 2.47 8.21 10.61
N THR A 157 1.67 9.04 9.91
CA THR A 157 1.23 8.79 8.53
C THR A 157 1.73 9.87 7.55
N LEU A 158 2.70 10.69 7.96
CA LEU A 158 3.33 11.69 7.09
C LEU A 158 3.98 11.05 5.85
N GLU A 159 4.51 9.84 6.00
CA GLU A 159 5.08 9.05 4.91
C GLU A 159 4.00 8.52 3.97
N ARG A 160 4.13 8.90 2.68
CA ARG A 160 3.27 8.41 1.60
C ARG A 160 3.51 6.89 1.44
N PRO A 161 2.46 6.06 1.38
CA PRO A 161 2.61 4.64 1.07
C PRO A 161 3.13 4.49 -0.37
N VAL A 162 4.31 3.86 -0.53
CA VAL A 162 4.95 3.64 -1.82
C VAL A 162 4.62 2.22 -2.27
N ARG A 163 3.54 2.03 -3.02
CA ARG A 163 2.98 0.70 -3.32
C ARG A 163 3.22 0.32 -4.77
N MET A 164 4.46 0.52 -5.23
CA MET A 164 4.87 0.27 -6.62
C MET A 164 4.93 -1.24 -6.93
N THR A 165 5.13 -2.07 -5.92
CA THR A 165 5.13 -3.54 -6.02
C THR A 165 4.05 -4.15 -5.12
N PRO A 166 3.48 -5.33 -5.50
CA PRO A 166 2.51 -6.04 -4.65
C PRO A 166 3.07 -6.37 -3.25
N GLU A 167 4.35 -6.75 -3.16
CA GLU A 167 5.00 -7.02 -1.88
C GLU A 167 5.04 -5.78 -0.99
N GLN A 168 5.39 -4.62 -1.56
CA GLN A 168 5.42 -3.38 -0.78
C GLN A 168 4.01 -2.95 -0.36
N ALA A 169 2.99 -3.19 -1.19
CA ALA A 169 1.60 -2.99 -0.80
C ALA A 169 1.19 -3.88 0.40
N ALA A 170 1.58 -5.15 0.40
CA ALA A 170 1.35 -6.05 1.53
C ALA A 170 2.09 -5.57 2.80
N ARG A 171 3.37 -5.19 2.66
CA ARG A 171 4.18 -4.66 3.77
C ARG A 171 3.59 -3.39 4.36
N ASP A 172 3.14 -2.45 3.54
CA ASP A 172 2.49 -1.22 3.98
C ASP A 172 1.14 -1.51 4.68
N PHE A 173 0.37 -2.48 4.17
CA PHE A 173 -0.90 -2.89 4.75
C PHE A 173 -0.73 -3.50 6.14
N TYR A 174 0.14 -4.49 6.31
CA TYR A 174 0.38 -5.10 7.63
C TYR A 174 1.26 -4.23 8.54
N GLY A 175 2.13 -3.39 7.98
CA GLY A 175 2.94 -2.42 8.71
C GLY A 175 2.09 -1.45 9.51
N ALA A 176 0.94 -1.03 8.96
CA ALA A 176 -0.04 -0.17 9.63
C ALA A 176 -0.61 -0.77 10.94
N LEU A 177 -0.54 -2.09 11.14
CA LEU A 177 -0.93 -2.76 12.39
C LEU A 177 0.14 -2.73 13.48
N SER A 178 1.39 -2.41 13.13
CA SER A 178 2.53 -2.51 14.03
C SER A 178 2.68 -1.33 15.01
N HIS A 179 1.81 -0.32 14.89
CA HIS A 179 1.75 0.83 15.78
C HIS A 179 1.01 0.51 17.09
N HIS A 180 1.21 1.33 18.13
CA HIS A 180 0.47 1.17 19.40
C HIS A 180 -1.04 1.32 19.19
N ARG A 181 -1.43 2.24 18.30
CA ARG A 181 -2.79 2.35 17.77
C ARG A 181 -2.74 2.00 16.29
N PRO A 182 -3.22 0.81 15.89
CA PRO A 182 -3.25 0.40 14.49
C PRO A 182 -4.01 1.39 13.60
N HIS A 183 -3.53 1.59 12.37
CA HIS A 183 -4.15 2.50 11.41
C HIS A 183 -5.18 1.81 10.53
N TYR A 184 -6.31 1.46 11.13
CA TYR A 184 -7.39 0.80 10.39
C TYR A 184 -7.85 1.61 9.17
N ARG A 185 -7.88 2.95 9.28
CA ARG A 185 -8.26 3.82 8.18
C ARG A 185 -7.28 3.74 7.00
N ARG A 186 -5.97 3.74 7.28
CA ARG A 186 -4.95 3.55 6.25
C ARG A 186 -5.13 2.21 5.59
N MET A 187 -5.19 1.13 6.37
CA MET A 187 -5.40 -0.23 5.85
C MET A 187 -6.65 -0.33 4.98
N TRP A 188 -7.76 0.26 5.41
CA TRP A 188 -9.01 0.30 4.64
C TRP A 188 -8.83 0.99 3.28
N LEU A 189 -8.11 2.11 3.24
CA LEU A 189 -7.80 2.82 2.01
C LEU A 189 -6.83 2.05 1.10
N LEU A 190 -6.07 1.10 1.64
CA LEU A 190 -5.18 0.21 0.89
C LEU A 190 -5.89 -1.02 0.31
N LEU A 191 -7.18 -1.18 0.60
CA LEU A 191 -8.02 -2.21 -0.02
C LEU A 191 -8.64 -1.72 -1.33
N SER A 192 -8.77 -2.63 -2.28
CA SER A 192 -9.59 -2.44 -3.47
C SER A 192 -11.08 -2.48 -3.12
N ASN A 193 -11.95 -2.23 -4.09
CA ASN A 193 -13.39 -2.36 -3.95
C ASN A 193 -13.76 -3.79 -3.52
N ALA A 194 -13.18 -4.81 -4.16
CA ALA A 194 -13.41 -6.22 -3.81
C ALA A 194 -13.02 -6.49 -2.34
N GLY A 195 -11.90 -5.94 -1.90
CA GLY A 195 -11.46 -6.01 -0.51
C GLY A 195 -12.44 -5.34 0.44
N ARG A 196 -12.92 -4.13 0.12
CA ARG A 196 -13.84 -3.35 0.96
C ARG A 196 -15.24 -3.95 1.04
N THR A 197 -15.70 -4.60 -0.02
CA THR A 197 -17.01 -5.27 -0.09
C THR A 197 -16.95 -6.74 0.36
N SER A 198 -15.84 -7.18 0.97
CA SER A 198 -15.75 -8.53 1.52
C SER A 198 -16.88 -8.78 2.53
N SER A 199 -17.49 -9.97 2.45
CA SER A 199 -18.57 -10.42 3.33
C SER A 199 -18.20 -10.40 4.82
N ARG A 200 -16.91 -10.39 5.14
CA ARG A 200 -16.40 -10.36 6.52
C ARG A 200 -16.62 -9.03 7.24
N PHE A 201 -16.78 -7.93 6.51
CA PHE A 201 -16.96 -6.61 7.15
C PHE A 201 -17.85 -5.63 6.40
N ALA A 202 -17.86 -5.62 5.06
CA ALA A 202 -18.66 -4.76 4.16
C ALA A 202 -18.60 -3.23 4.40
N SER A 203 -17.91 -2.76 5.43
CA SER A 203 -17.87 -1.38 5.90
C SER A 203 -16.59 -1.11 6.67
N PHE A 204 -16.22 0.17 6.78
CA PHE A 204 -15.05 0.57 7.57
C PHE A 204 -15.18 0.19 9.05
N GLU A 205 -16.36 0.35 9.64
CA GLU A 205 -16.62 0.00 11.04
C GLU A 205 -16.52 -1.52 11.26
N GLY A 206 -17.08 -2.31 10.35
CA GLY A 206 -16.93 -3.77 10.37
C GLY A 206 -15.47 -4.19 10.25
N PHE A 207 -14.71 -3.52 9.38
CA PHE A 207 -13.28 -3.79 9.18
C PHE A 207 -12.45 -3.46 10.41
N GLN A 208 -12.73 -2.32 11.05
CA GLN A 208 -12.11 -1.94 12.31
C GLN A 208 -12.44 -2.95 13.42
N LYS A 209 -13.71 -3.33 13.58
CA LYS A 209 -14.13 -4.35 14.56
C LYS A 209 -13.42 -5.68 14.33
N TYR A 210 -13.39 -6.16 13.08
CA TYR A 210 -12.67 -7.36 12.68
C TYR A 210 -11.22 -7.32 13.13
N TRP A 211 -10.48 -6.25 12.83
CA TRP A 211 -9.06 -6.17 13.18
C TRP A 211 -8.81 -5.98 14.67
N VAL A 212 -9.68 -5.26 15.40
CA VAL A 212 -9.61 -5.14 16.86
C VAL A 212 -9.74 -6.53 17.51
N GLU A 213 -10.74 -7.31 17.09
CA GLU A 213 -10.94 -8.68 17.57
C GLU A 213 -9.79 -9.59 17.16
N ARG A 214 -9.32 -9.48 15.91
CA ARG A 214 -8.20 -10.28 15.40
C ARG A 214 -6.92 -10.03 16.18
N ILE A 215 -6.58 -8.77 16.45
CA ILE A 215 -5.41 -8.43 17.28
C ILE A 215 -5.57 -8.99 18.70
N LYS A 216 -6.76 -8.89 19.29
CA LYS A 216 -7.03 -9.46 20.61
C LYS A 216 -6.80 -10.98 20.62
N GLN A 217 -7.28 -11.69 19.60
CA GLN A 217 -7.05 -13.12 19.43
C GLN A 217 -5.55 -13.45 19.27
N LEU A 218 -4.81 -12.68 18.45
CA LEU A 218 -3.38 -12.89 18.24
C LEU A 218 -2.55 -12.69 19.53
N ARG A 219 -3.01 -11.82 20.44
CA ARG A 219 -2.37 -11.61 21.75
C ARG A 219 -2.70 -12.70 22.77
N GLN A 220 -3.86 -13.34 22.65
CA GLN A 220 -4.40 -14.21 23.69
C GLN A 220 -3.43 -15.35 24.06
N GLY A 221 -2.98 -15.35 25.32
CA GLY A 221 -2.05 -16.37 25.84
C GLY A 221 -0.60 -16.25 25.35
N LYS A 222 -0.25 -15.18 24.61
CA LYS A 222 1.09 -14.99 24.01
C LYS A 222 1.71 -13.62 24.32
N ALA A 223 0.90 -12.58 24.55
CA ALA A 223 1.38 -11.23 24.82
C ALA A 223 0.50 -10.51 25.86
N GLY A 224 1.04 -9.47 26.50
CA GLY A 224 0.26 -8.59 27.38
C GLY A 224 -0.89 -7.89 26.64
N SER A 225 -1.97 -7.55 27.35
CA SER A 225 -3.19 -6.99 26.75
C SER A 225 -2.96 -5.70 25.95
N SER A 226 -1.97 -4.89 26.36
CA SER A 226 -1.56 -3.64 25.72
C SER A 226 -0.28 -3.77 24.88
N ALA A 227 0.35 -4.95 24.85
CA ALA A 227 1.61 -5.13 24.14
C ALA A 227 1.40 -4.98 22.62
N PRO A 228 2.08 -4.03 21.96
CA PRO A 228 1.99 -3.87 20.51
C PRO A 228 2.58 -5.10 19.81
N LEU A 229 1.92 -5.52 18.73
CA LEU A 229 2.40 -6.59 17.88
C LEU A 229 3.15 -5.98 16.71
N THR A 230 4.15 -6.70 16.18
CA THR A 230 4.84 -6.34 14.95
C THR A 230 4.50 -7.38 13.89
N PHE A 231 4.03 -6.93 12.74
CA PHE A 231 3.66 -7.78 11.62
C PHE A 231 4.72 -7.66 10.53
N LEU A 232 5.24 -8.80 10.07
CA LEU A 232 6.26 -8.87 9.04
C LEU A 232 5.77 -9.77 7.91
N VAL A 233 5.77 -9.26 6.69
CA VAL A 233 5.52 -10.04 5.49
C VAL A 233 6.81 -10.76 5.13
N ALA A 234 6.76 -12.09 5.09
CA ALA A 234 7.86 -12.98 4.76
C ALA A 234 7.44 -13.93 3.63
N GLU A 235 8.43 -14.49 2.93
CA GLU A 235 8.21 -15.54 1.92
C GLU A 235 7.20 -15.13 0.84
N PHE A 236 7.25 -13.86 0.41
CA PHE A 236 6.36 -13.34 -0.61
C PHE A 236 6.67 -13.96 -1.98
N LYS A 237 5.64 -14.51 -2.61
CA LYS A 237 5.69 -15.13 -3.94
C LYS A 237 4.55 -14.56 -4.76
N SER A 238 4.86 -14.02 -5.93
CA SER A 238 3.87 -13.59 -6.91
C SER A 238 4.37 -13.88 -8.31
N GLU A 239 3.45 -13.89 -9.28
CA GLU A 239 3.83 -13.80 -10.67
C GLU A 239 4.54 -12.47 -10.98
N LYS A 240 5.34 -12.41 -12.04
CA LYS A 240 5.99 -11.17 -12.49
C LYS A 240 4.91 -10.12 -12.82
N SER A 241 5.08 -8.91 -12.27
CA SER A 241 4.08 -7.84 -12.32
C SER A 241 4.15 -6.91 -13.53
N GLY A 242 5.11 -7.12 -14.43
CA GLY A 242 5.32 -6.26 -15.60
C GLY A 242 4.08 -6.21 -16.50
N GLY A 243 3.47 -5.02 -16.61
CA GLY A 243 2.31 -4.77 -17.49
C GLY A 243 0.96 -5.30 -16.99
N LYS A 244 0.91 -5.99 -15.84
CA LYS A 244 -0.35 -6.53 -15.30
C LYS A 244 -1.10 -5.50 -14.46
N THR A 245 -2.43 -5.57 -14.52
CA THR A 245 -3.36 -4.80 -13.68
C THR A 245 -3.89 -5.60 -12.49
N ALA A 246 -3.67 -6.91 -12.49
CA ALA A 246 -4.17 -7.87 -11.52
C ALA A 246 -3.14 -9.01 -11.33
N ILE A 247 -2.86 -9.40 -10.08
CA ILE A 247 -1.86 -10.42 -9.74
C ILE A 247 -2.27 -11.21 -8.50
N ASP A 248 -2.13 -12.53 -8.55
CA ASP A 248 -2.18 -13.40 -7.37
C ASP A 248 -0.83 -13.48 -6.67
N ALA A 249 -0.85 -13.43 -5.33
CA ALA A 249 0.33 -13.63 -4.53
C ALA A 249 0.04 -14.42 -3.25
N GLU A 250 1.07 -15.13 -2.80
CA GLU A 250 1.12 -15.90 -1.57
C GLU A 250 2.25 -15.39 -0.69
N TRP A 251 2.00 -15.27 0.61
CA TRP A 251 3.04 -14.89 1.58
C TRP A 251 2.73 -15.42 2.97
N LYS A 252 3.67 -15.26 3.89
CA LYS A 252 3.46 -15.53 5.31
C LYS A 252 3.52 -14.24 6.12
N VAL A 253 2.53 -14.03 6.95
CA VAL A 253 2.53 -12.95 7.95
C VAL A 253 3.09 -13.51 9.25
N LYS A 254 4.31 -13.09 9.59
CA LYS A 254 4.96 -13.39 10.86
C LYS A 254 4.59 -12.31 11.88
N VAL A 255 4.01 -12.72 12.99
CA VAL A 255 3.58 -11.83 14.08
C VAL A 255 4.55 -11.99 15.24
N PHE A 256 5.07 -10.87 15.74
CA PHE A 256 5.98 -10.82 16.87
C PHE A 256 5.39 -9.92 17.96
N VAL A 257 5.81 -10.15 19.21
CA VAL A 257 5.65 -9.13 20.25
C VAL A 257 6.73 -8.08 20.06
N ARG A 258 6.38 -6.80 20.07
CA ARG A 258 7.37 -5.72 19.87
C ARG A 258 8.47 -5.82 20.91
N GLY A 259 9.73 -5.76 20.46
CA GLY A 259 10.90 -5.89 21.33
C GLY A 259 11.32 -7.34 21.62
N GLN A 260 10.60 -8.35 21.14
CA GLN A 260 10.92 -9.77 21.33
C GLN A 260 11.12 -10.49 19.99
N ARG A 261 11.84 -9.87 19.04
CA ARG A 261 12.11 -10.52 17.75
C ARG A 261 12.97 -11.77 17.88
N ASP A 262 13.88 -11.78 18.85
CA ASP A 262 14.84 -12.87 19.07
C ASP A 262 14.17 -14.15 19.63
N GLN A 263 12.98 -14.01 20.21
CA GLN A 263 12.18 -15.15 20.69
C GLN A 263 11.41 -15.86 19.56
N GLY A 264 11.51 -15.33 18.34
CA GLY A 264 10.79 -15.83 17.18
C GLY A 264 9.34 -15.33 17.10
N PRO A 265 8.64 -15.65 15.99
CA PRO A 265 7.27 -15.20 15.79
C PRO A 265 6.31 -15.99 16.69
N ILE A 266 5.38 -15.29 17.34
CA ILE A 266 4.27 -15.90 18.07
C ILE A 266 3.27 -16.58 17.13
N TRP A 267 3.18 -16.09 15.88
CA TRP A 267 2.35 -16.66 14.83
C TRP A 267 3.04 -16.54 13.48
N SER A 268 2.85 -17.55 12.62
CA SER A 268 3.23 -17.53 11.22
C SER A 268 2.03 -18.00 10.41
N LEU A 269 1.36 -17.06 9.74
CA LEU A 269 0.07 -17.29 9.11
C LEU A 269 0.21 -17.19 7.59
N PRO A 270 -0.09 -18.26 6.82
CA PRO A 270 -0.11 -18.17 5.37
C PRO A 270 -1.28 -17.27 4.93
N VAL A 271 -1.02 -16.46 3.92
CA VAL A 271 -2.00 -15.58 3.29
C VAL A 271 -1.87 -15.72 1.78
N GLU A 272 -3.01 -15.88 1.14
CA GLU A 272 -3.17 -15.84 -0.30
C GLU A 272 -4.14 -14.71 -0.62
N SER A 273 -3.79 -13.84 -1.56
CA SER A 273 -4.65 -12.75 -1.98
C SER A 273 -4.39 -12.38 -3.43
N HIS A 274 -5.46 -11.86 -4.04
CA HIS A 274 -5.38 -11.10 -5.27
C HIS A 274 -4.99 -9.64 -4.97
N PHE A 275 -4.27 -9.03 -5.90
CA PHE A 275 -3.93 -7.62 -5.92
C PHE A 275 -4.44 -6.98 -7.20
N SER A 276 -5.03 -5.80 -7.04
CA SER A 276 -5.52 -4.99 -8.15
C SER A 276 -4.76 -3.66 -8.22
N LYS A 277 -4.45 -3.21 -9.43
CA LYS A 277 -3.78 -1.93 -9.67
C LYS A 277 -4.82 -0.82 -9.79
N GLY A 278 -4.68 0.22 -8.97
CA GLY A 278 -5.54 1.40 -8.99
C GLY A 278 -5.22 2.34 -10.16
N PRO A 279 -6.08 3.34 -10.41
CA PRO A 279 -5.83 4.35 -11.44
C PRO A 279 -4.63 5.26 -11.12
N ASP A 280 -4.16 5.29 -9.87
CA ASP A 280 -2.92 5.95 -9.44
C ASP A 280 -1.66 5.13 -9.73
N GLY A 281 -1.80 3.97 -10.37
CA GLY A 281 -0.71 3.05 -10.68
C GLY A 281 -0.19 2.25 -9.48
N MET A 282 -0.84 2.35 -8.31
CA MET A 282 -0.43 1.66 -7.09
C MET A 282 -1.18 0.34 -6.92
N TRP A 283 -0.58 -0.60 -6.17
CA TRP A 283 -1.22 -1.88 -5.85
C TRP A 283 -2.10 -1.80 -4.60
N TYR A 284 -3.26 -2.46 -4.68
CA TYR A 284 -4.27 -2.58 -3.64
C TYR A 284 -4.56 -4.05 -3.36
N LEU A 285 -4.88 -4.37 -2.10
CA LEU A 285 -5.21 -5.73 -1.70
C LEU A 285 -6.71 -6.00 -1.90
N ASP A 286 -7.02 -7.14 -2.50
CA ASP A 286 -8.42 -7.58 -2.69
C ASP A 286 -8.94 -8.38 -1.50
N ASN A 287 -8.07 -8.75 -0.56
CA ASN A 287 -8.45 -9.37 0.69
C ASN A 287 -7.77 -8.66 1.88
N GLY A 288 -8.59 -8.05 2.74
CA GLY A 288 -8.13 -7.36 3.95
C GLY A 288 -8.13 -8.22 5.21
N THR A 289 -8.24 -9.54 5.08
CA THR A 289 -8.34 -10.46 6.21
C THR A 289 -7.03 -11.21 6.48
N LEU A 290 -6.97 -11.87 7.62
CA LEU A 290 -5.86 -12.74 8.01
C LEU A 290 -6.43 -14.12 8.33
N ALA A 291 -5.80 -15.17 7.79
CA ALA A 291 -6.22 -16.57 7.93
C ALA A 291 -6.61 -16.88 9.37
N GLU A 292 -7.78 -17.49 9.58
CA GLU A 292 -8.28 -17.84 10.90
C GLU A 292 -7.40 -18.90 11.55
N ARG A 293 -7.47 -19.00 12.88
CA ARG A 293 -6.78 -20.06 13.60
C ARG A 293 -7.34 -21.40 13.09
N SER A 294 -6.55 -22.18 12.37
CA SER A 294 -6.84 -23.60 12.24
C SER A 294 -6.88 -24.16 13.66
N PRO A 295 -8.02 -24.70 14.14
CA PRO A 295 -8.01 -25.42 15.40
C PRO A 295 -6.98 -26.53 15.23
N SER A 296 -5.93 -26.48 16.05
CA SER A 296 -5.09 -27.64 16.27
C SER A 296 -6.02 -28.75 16.75
N LEU A 297 -6.29 -29.71 15.87
CA LEU A 297 -6.90 -30.99 16.21
C LEU A 297 -6.03 -31.71 17.25
#